data_AF-A0A953FJA8-F1
#
_entry.id   AF-A0A953FJA8-F1
#
_cell.length_a   1.000
_cell.length_b   1.000
_cell.length_c   1.000
_cell.angle_alpha   90.00
_cell.angle_beta   90.00
_cell.angle_gamma   90.00
#
_symmetry.space_group_name_H-M   'P 1'
#
loop_
_entity.id
_entity.type
_entity.pdbx_description
1 polymer ?
#
loop_
_entity_poly.entity_id
_entity_poly.type
_entity_poly.pdbx_seq_one_letter_code
_entity_poly.pdbx_strand_id
1 'polypeptide(L)'
;MHQYLLTGCTPVPLAHYLKVLGILRPVAEQKDPDACGRWRGEYFELRTSLSREELQKFFLEEYRPTPVLAPWNGGSGFNFQEEKLQEKGEKGERKKTGVRSQPTATRTSSPSRRSARC
;
A
#
# COMPACT_ATOMS: atom_id res chain seq x y z
N MET A 1 -13.57 -8.42 23.36
CA MET A 1 -13.72 -8.69 21.92
C MET A 1 -14.91 -7.91 21.41
N HIS A 2 -14.64 -6.85 20.67
CA HIS A 2 -15.62 -5.93 20.11
C HIS A 2 -16.02 -6.39 18.70
N GLN A 3 -17.26 -6.07 18.30
CA GLN A 3 -17.78 -6.34 16.96
C GLN A 3 -18.23 -5.01 16.35
N TYR A 4 -17.70 -4.68 15.18
CA TYR A 4 -18.01 -3.46 14.45
C TYR A 4 -18.65 -3.78 13.11
N LEU A 5 -19.88 -3.32 12.93
CA LEU A 5 -20.56 -3.41 11.66
C LEU A 5 -20.18 -2.20 10.78
N LEU A 6 -19.41 -2.45 9.73
CA LEU A 6 -18.97 -1.44 8.78
C LEU A 6 -20.03 -1.26 7.69
N THR A 7 -21.04 -0.43 7.97
CA THR A 7 -22.19 -0.26 7.08
C THR A 7 -21.86 0.37 5.72
N GLY A 8 -20.76 1.12 5.62
CA GLY A 8 -20.22 1.67 4.37
C GLY A 8 -19.25 0.74 3.63
N CYS A 9 -19.33 -0.57 3.90
CA CYS A 9 -18.51 -1.62 3.31
C CYS A 9 -19.41 -2.80 2.91
N THR A 10 -19.89 -2.77 1.66
CA THR A 10 -20.68 -3.85 1.05
C THR A 10 -19.77 -4.76 0.21
N PRO A 11 -20.17 -6.01 -0.10
CA PRO A 11 -19.39 -6.90 -0.96
C PRO A 11 -19.23 -6.36 -2.39
N VAL A 12 -20.25 -5.64 -2.87
CA VAL A 12 -20.32 -5.06 -4.22
C VAL A 12 -20.60 -3.56 -4.07
N PRO A 13 -19.86 -2.66 -4.78
CA PRO A 13 -18.86 -2.92 -5.83
C PRO A 13 -17.47 -3.32 -5.29
N LEU A 14 -16.58 -3.79 -6.18
CA LEU A 14 -15.20 -4.23 -5.85
C LEU A 14 -14.43 -3.24 -4.96
N ALA A 15 -14.62 -1.94 -5.16
CA ALA A 15 -13.98 -0.91 -4.36
C ALA A 15 -14.31 -1.02 -2.86
N HIS A 16 -15.54 -1.41 -2.50
CA HIS A 16 -15.94 -1.60 -1.10
C HIS A 16 -15.29 -2.85 -0.49
N TYR A 17 -15.18 -3.93 -1.25
CA TYR A 17 -14.42 -5.11 -0.86
C TYR A 17 -12.94 -4.77 -0.58
N LEU A 18 -12.31 -3.99 -1.46
CA LEU A 18 -10.93 -3.55 -1.28
C LEU A 18 -10.77 -2.64 -0.06
N LYS A 19 -11.75 -1.77 0.22
CA LYS A 19 -11.78 -0.94 1.43
C LYS A 19 -11.78 -1.80 2.69
N VAL A 20 -12.57 -2.88 2.73
CA VAL A 20 -12.57 -3.84 3.85
C VAL A 20 -11.20 -4.47 4.04
N LEU A 21 -10.58 -4.96 2.96
CA LEU A 21 -9.23 -5.52 3.04
C LEU A 21 -8.22 -4.48 3.53
N GLY A 22 -8.36 -3.22 3.12
CA GLY A 22 -7.57 -2.09 3.59
C GLY A 22 -7.81 -1.73 5.07
N ILE A 23 -8.85 -2.24 5.71
CA ILE A 23 -9.13 -2.08 7.14
C ILE A 23 -8.66 -3.32 7.91
N LEU A 24 -9.13 -4.51 7.50
CA LEU A 24 -8.84 -5.77 8.20
C LEU A 24 -7.35 -6.07 8.22
N ARG A 25 -6.66 -5.94 7.07
CA ARG A 25 -5.26 -6.33 6.95
C ARG A 25 -4.34 -5.48 7.85
N PRO A 26 -4.40 -4.14 7.86
CA PRO A 26 -3.58 -3.36 8.78
C PRO A 26 -3.88 -3.61 10.26
N VAL A 27 -5.16 -3.80 10.62
CA VAL A 27 -5.53 -4.12 12.01
C VAL A 27 -4.93 -5.46 12.41
N ALA A 28 -5.10 -6.50 11.59
CA ALA A 28 -4.57 -7.84 11.87
C ALA A 28 -3.04 -7.88 11.92
N GLU A 29 -2.36 -7.20 10.99
CA GLU A 29 -0.90 -7.24 10.89
C GLU A 29 -0.18 -6.33 11.90
N GLN A 30 -0.76 -5.17 12.24
CA GLN A 30 -0.04 -4.11 12.98
C GLN A 30 -0.53 -3.93 14.41
N LYS A 31 -1.71 -4.46 14.78
CA LYS A 31 -2.30 -4.20 16.09
C LYS A 31 -2.88 -5.40 16.81
N ASP A 32 -3.68 -6.20 16.13
CA ASP A 32 -4.46 -7.27 16.74
C ASP A 32 -4.41 -8.53 15.88
N PRO A 33 -3.44 -9.44 16.12
CA PRO A 33 -3.28 -10.66 15.33
C PRO A 33 -4.51 -11.57 15.29
N ASP A 34 -5.39 -11.47 16.29
CA ASP A 34 -6.64 -12.24 16.38
C ASP A 34 -7.82 -11.54 15.70
N ALA A 35 -7.60 -10.38 15.08
CA ALA A 35 -8.63 -9.66 14.36
C ALA A 35 -9.10 -10.48 13.16
N CYS A 36 -10.40 -10.71 13.08
CA CYS A 36 -11.04 -11.41 11.98
C CYS A 36 -12.27 -10.64 11.53
N GLY A 37 -12.77 -10.96 10.34
CA GLY A 37 -14.02 -10.39 9.90
C GLY A 37 -14.79 -11.31 8.97
N ARG A 38 -16.08 -11.07 8.88
CA ARG A 38 -17.00 -11.84 8.04
C ARG A 38 -18.03 -10.93 7.40
N TRP A 39 -18.59 -11.39 6.30
CA TRP A 39 -19.77 -10.77 5.72
C TRP A 39 -21.01 -11.21 6.50
N ARG A 40 -21.88 -10.25 6.81
CA ARG A 40 -23.20 -10.46 7.42
C ARG A 40 -24.23 -9.73 6.56
N GLY A 41 -24.75 -10.43 5.56
CA GLY A 41 -25.57 -9.81 4.51
C GLY A 41 -24.74 -8.81 3.71
N GLU A 42 -25.26 -7.59 3.58
CA GLU A 42 -24.63 -6.49 2.82
C GLU A 42 -23.57 -5.71 3.62
N TYR A 43 -23.17 -6.17 4.80
CA TYR A 43 -22.24 -5.45 5.66
C TYR A 43 -21.07 -6.31 6.08
N PHE A 44 -19.91 -5.69 6.23
CA PHE A 44 -18.75 -6.33 6.82
C PHE A 44 -18.74 -6.18 8.34
N GLU A 45 -18.62 -7.28 9.06
CA GLU A 45 -18.44 -7.31 10.51
C GLU A 45 -16.95 -7.55 10.83
N LEU A 46 -16.33 -6.58 11.51
CA LEU A 46 -14.96 -6.69 12.04
C LEU A 46 -15.03 -7.08 13.52
N ARG A 47 -14.30 -8.14 13.89
CA ARG A 47 -14.12 -8.57 15.28
C ARG A 47 -12.67 -8.34 15.69
N THR A 48 -12.46 -7.63 16.79
CA THR A 48 -11.12 -7.26 17.28
C THR A 48 -11.11 -7.06 18.80
N SER A 49 -9.94 -7.11 19.42
CA SER A 49 -9.71 -6.71 20.81
C SER A 49 -9.77 -5.18 21.00
N LEU A 50 -9.58 -4.39 19.94
CA LEU A 50 -9.54 -2.92 20.00
C LEU A 50 -10.92 -2.31 20.23
N SER A 51 -10.98 -1.31 21.11
CA SER A 51 -12.11 -0.41 21.26
C SER A 51 -12.24 0.56 20.07
N ARG A 52 -13.32 1.35 20.05
CA ARG A 52 -13.61 2.25 18.93
C ARG A 52 -12.61 3.40 18.89
N GLU A 53 -12.18 3.87 20.06
CA GLU A 53 -11.22 4.93 20.27
C GLU A 53 -9.81 4.46 19.87
N GLU A 54 -9.44 3.24 20.25
CA GLU A 54 -8.15 2.64 19.85
C GLU A 54 -8.07 2.37 18.34
N LEU A 55 -9.16 1.91 17.73
CA LEU A 55 -9.23 1.72 16.27
C LEU A 55 -9.03 3.06 15.52
N GLN A 56 -9.69 4.13 15.98
CA GLN A 56 -9.52 5.46 15.41
C GLN A 56 -8.10 5.98 15.58
N LYS A 57 -7.55 5.88 16.80
CA LYS A 57 -6.18 6.29 17.09
C LYS A 57 -5.18 5.54 16.21
N PHE A 58 -5.36 4.23 16.03
CA PHE A 58 -4.53 3.43 15.14
C PHE A 58 -4.52 4.01 13.73
N PHE A 59 -5.68 4.20 13.10
CA PHE A 59 -5.73 4.71 11.72
C PHE A 59 -5.26 6.16 11.57
N LEU A 60 -5.42 7.00 12.60
CA LEU A 60 -5.06 8.42 12.55
C LEU A 60 -3.58 8.68 12.85
N GLU A 61 -2.99 7.96 13.79
CA GLU A 61 -1.69 8.30 14.37
C GLU A 61 -0.62 7.24 14.14
N GLU A 62 -1.01 5.96 14.11
CA GLU A 62 -0.05 4.85 14.25
C GLU A 62 0.07 4.00 12.98
N TYR A 63 -0.94 4.05 12.10
CA TYR A 63 -1.03 3.25 10.89
C TYR A 63 0.17 3.48 9.97
N ARG A 64 0.87 2.40 9.65
CA ARG A 64 2.00 2.40 8.72
C ARG A 64 1.59 1.76 7.39
N PRO A 65 1.38 2.55 6.32
CA PRO A 65 1.00 1.98 5.04
C PRO A 65 2.09 1.06 4.50
N THR A 66 1.70 -0.11 3.98
CA THR A 66 2.63 -1.01 3.29
C THR A 66 3.18 -0.31 2.04
N PRO A 67 4.51 -0.24 1.87
CA PRO A 67 5.10 0.46 0.73
C PRO A 67 4.69 -0.22 -0.58
N VAL A 68 4.12 0.58 -1.49
CA VAL A 68 3.85 0.14 -2.86
C VAL A 68 5.11 0.43 -3.69
N LEU A 69 5.76 -0.62 -4.16
CA LEU A 69 6.86 -0.50 -5.11
C LEU A 69 6.26 -0.16 -6.46
N ALA A 70 6.66 0.97 -7.05
CA ALA A 70 5.99 1.50 -8.24
C ALA A 70 5.94 0.44 -9.36
N PRO A 71 4.73 -0.07 -9.68
CA PRO A 71 4.57 -1.22 -10.55
C PRO A 71 4.89 -0.90 -12.02
N TRP A 72 4.98 0.39 -12.35
CA TRP A 72 5.25 0.91 -13.70
C TRP A 72 6.66 1.52 -13.85
N ASN A 73 7.57 1.27 -12.91
CA ASN A 73 8.97 1.62 -13.16
C ASN A 73 9.50 0.74 -14.29
N GLY A 74 10.10 1.33 -15.34
CA GLY A 74 10.66 0.61 -16.49
C GLY A 74 11.77 -0.40 -16.17
N GLY A 75 12.16 -0.50 -14.90
CA GLY A 75 12.71 -1.69 -14.27
C GLY A 75 12.05 -1.80 -12.89
N SER A 76 11.91 -2.99 -12.34
CA SER A 76 11.22 -3.37 -11.08
C SER A 76 11.48 -2.53 -9.80
N GLY A 77 12.23 -1.43 -9.87
CA GLY A 77 12.65 -0.61 -8.73
C GLY A 77 13.86 -1.17 -8.02
N PHE A 78 14.29 -2.40 -8.38
CA PHE A 78 15.35 -3.15 -7.70
C PHE A 78 16.60 -3.39 -8.54
N ASN A 79 16.55 -3.10 -9.83
CA ASN A 79 17.64 -3.39 -10.74
C ASN A 79 18.32 -2.11 -11.22
N PHE A 80 19.62 -2.15 -11.51
CA PHE A 80 20.33 -1.06 -12.17
C PHE A 80 19.68 -0.70 -13.53
N GLN A 81 19.80 0.54 -14.00
CA GLN A 81 19.42 0.88 -15.37
C GLN A 81 20.55 0.47 -16.32
N GLU A 82 20.16 0.00 -17.50
CA GLU A 82 21.09 -0.26 -18.59
C GLU A 82 21.59 1.07 -19.14
N GLU A 83 22.90 1.19 -19.30
CA GLU A 83 23.50 2.36 -19.93
C GLU A 83 23.01 2.46 -21.37
N LYS A 84 22.65 3.69 -21.76
CA LYS A 84 22.29 4.03 -23.14
C LYS A 84 23.43 4.87 -23.72
N LEU A 85 23.95 4.46 -24.87
CA LEU A 85 24.89 5.26 -25.62
C LEU A 85 24.24 6.61 -25.98
N GLN A 86 25.04 7.68 -25.96
CA GLN A 86 24.53 9.02 -26.30
C GLN A 86 24.16 9.14 -27.79
N GLU A 87 24.73 8.27 -28.64
CA GLU A 87 24.42 8.18 -30.05
C GLU A 87 22.97 7.74 -30.27
N LYS A 88 22.18 8.66 -30.85
CA LYS A 88 20.82 8.37 -31.34
C LYS A 88 20.92 7.76 -32.73
N GLY A 89 20.27 6.63 -32.95
CA GLY A 89 20.06 6.11 -34.30
C GLY A 89 19.13 7.03 -35.12
N GLU A 90 18.98 6.75 -36.41
CA GLU A 90 18.17 7.56 -37.34
C GLU A 90 16.70 7.77 -36.90
N LYS A 91 16.16 6.87 -36.06
CA LYS A 91 14.81 6.99 -35.47
C LYS A 91 14.76 7.69 -34.10
N GLY A 92 15.87 8.26 -33.62
CA GLY A 92 15.95 8.96 -32.33
C GLY A 92 16.11 8.06 -31.11
N GLU A 93 16.15 6.73 -31.30
CA GLU A 93 16.35 5.75 -30.23
C GLU A 93 17.84 5.64 -29.87
N ARG A 94 18.14 5.67 -28.57
CA ARG A 94 19.50 5.45 -28.07
C ARG A 94 19.80 3.95 -28.03
N LYS A 95 20.96 3.55 -28.57
CA LYS A 95 21.41 2.16 -28.52
C LYS A 95 21.75 1.74 -27.09
N LYS A 96 21.31 0.54 -26.72
CA LYS A 96 21.55 -0.08 -25.41
C LYS A 96 22.94 -0.72 -25.40
N THR A 97 23.68 -0.55 -24.31
CA THR A 97 25.08 -0.99 -24.19
C THR A 97 25.23 -2.42 -23.64
N GLY A 98 24.16 -3.04 -23.09
CA GLY A 98 24.23 -4.32 -22.37
C GLY A 98 24.80 -4.21 -20.95
N VAL A 99 25.43 -3.09 -20.60
CA VAL A 99 26.05 -2.84 -19.29
C VAL A 99 25.04 -2.17 -18.36
N ARG A 100 24.90 -2.72 -17.15
CA ARG A 100 23.86 -2.35 -16.18
C ARG A 100 24.48 -1.77 -14.90
N SER A 101 24.93 -0.52 -14.97
CA SER A 101 25.76 0.14 -13.94
C SER A 101 25.09 1.34 -13.28
N GLN A 102 24.02 1.91 -13.85
CA GLN A 102 23.39 3.09 -13.25
C GLN A 102 22.40 2.72 -12.14
N PRO A 103 22.49 3.28 -10.93
CA PRO A 103 21.55 2.96 -9.86
C PRO A 103 20.14 3.43 -10.24
N THR A 104 19.15 2.55 -10.13
CA THR A 104 17.75 2.96 -10.26
C THR A 104 17.38 3.79 -9.04
N ALA A 105 16.88 5.00 -9.26
CA ALA A 105 16.30 5.82 -8.20
C ALA A 105 15.00 5.14 -7.72
N THR A 106 15.11 4.24 -6.74
CA THR A 106 13.96 3.68 -6.04
C THR A 106 13.31 4.81 -5.26
N ARG A 107 12.30 5.46 -5.86
CA ARG A 107 11.42 6.38 -5.13
C ARG A 107 10.45 5.54 -4.31
N THR A 108 10.89 5.09 -3.15
CA THR A 108 9.95 4.69 -2.11
C THR A 108 9.17 5.95 -1.72
N SER A 109 7.87 5.99 -1.98
CA SER A 109 7.00 6.95 -1.31
C SER A 109 6.92 6.52 0.15
N SER A 110 7.96 6.86 0.93
CA SER A 110 7.90 6.77 2.39
C SER A 110 6.71 7.61 2.84
N PRO A 111 5.87 7.11 3.76
CA PRO A 111 4.84 7.96 4.33
C PRO A 111 5.57 9.16 4.91
N SER A 112 5.27 10.36 4.41
CA SER A 112 5.78 11.57 5.02
C SER A 112 5.35 11.50 6.48
N ARG A 113 6.32 11.43 7.40
CA ARG A 113 6.03 11.69 8.81
C ARG A 113 5.43 13.09 8.80
N ARG A 114 4.10 13.19 8.90
CA ARG A 114 3.48 14.44 9.32
C ARG A 114 4.02 14.65 10.72
N SER A 115 5.03 15.51 10.83
CA SER A 115 5.39 16.16 12.07
C SER A 115 4.10 16.80 12.54
N ALA A 116 3.43 16.17 13.51
CA ALA A 116 2.43 16.81 14.32
C ALA A 116 3.16 17.95 15.03
N ARG A 117 3.08 19.15 14.45
CA ARG A 117 3.26 20.38 15.21
C ARG A 117 1.91 20.65 15.86
N CYS A 118 1.87 20.47 17.18
CA CYS A 118 0.89 21.11 18.03
C CYS A 118 1.04 22.64 17.94
#